data_AF-U9UGQ5-F1
#
_entry.id   AF-U9UGQ5-F1
#
_cell.length_a   1.000
_cell.length_b   1.000
_cell.length_c   1.000
_cell.angle_alpha   90.00
_cell.angle_beta   90.00
_cell.angle_gamma   90.00
#
_symmetry.space_group_name_H-M   'P 1'
#
loop_
_entity.id
_entity.type
_entity.pdbx_description
1 polymer ?
#
loop_
_entity_poly.entity_id
_entity_poly.type
_entity_poly.pdbx_seq_one_letter_code
_entity_poly.pdbx_strand_id
1 'polypeptide(L)'
;MTSKTFFISYAILYHLLRASSWILENNNDINRFNVIFHVHLPEGIEKNGYPIVLGDGKELGSWETPIVKLHQPFSQNSTYWRSDPVIISLSNVNENKVIQYKYAIHIKRYHHKLRGTIAFEGNSIQDNRMLDIERNDQFDIWKNNYSFSEKYHINNNNIRDFAFVDYIYNTIKENNLKEKVLEYQYLLTHHKELTIRALTFKFIINRVDIRSREKRLFLCLLLGYFISMQGEFYELPDQFPSASLLKALHGYKLEDLPSDAKGHMYTAITFLVQNNAFQMKFDWLIIFTIASEVDPNYDFIERLRALKYSNENYLANFIKKAEMIIRPNIHSNEFETYVKLAKVRFKYFCVLISKFYENG
;
A
#
# COMPACT_ATOMS: atom_id res chain seq x y z
N MET A 1 -16.34 -39.46 2.64
CA MET A 1 -15.52 -38.92 1.52
C MET A 1 -16.16 -37.61 1.09
N THR A 2 -15.49 -36.50 1.41
CA THR A 2 -16.12 -35.27 1.89
C THR A 2 -15.79 -34.07 0.98
N SER A 3 -16.83 -33.49 0.37
CA SER A 3 -17.25 -32.07 0.39
C SER A 3 -16.23 -30.90 0.34
N LYS A 4 -14.94 -31.10 0.10
CA LYS A 4 -13.94 -30.01 0.13
C LYS A 4 -13.57 -29.44 -1.24
N THR A 5 -13.90 -30.12 -2.34
CA THR A 5 -13.51 -29.67 -3.69
C THR A 5 -14.55 -28.77 -4.37
N PHE A 6 -15.79 -28.71 -3.86
CA PHE A 6 -16.86 -27.91 -4.47
C PHE A 6 -16.91 -26.45 -4.00
N PHE A 7 -16.31 -26.11 -2.85
CA PHE A 7 -16.37 -24.75 -2.29
C PHE A 7 -15.33 -23.78 -2.88
N ILE A 8 -14.21 -24.28 -3.44
CA ILE A 8 -13.15 -23.44 -4.01
C ILE A 8 -13.58 -22.87 -5.38
N SER A 9 -14.40 -23.60 -6.13
CA SER A 9 -14.93 -23.16 -7.43
C SER A 9 -15.88 -21.96 -7.33
N TYR A 10 -16.73 -21.93 -6.29
CA TYR A 10 -17.73 -20.86 -6.14
C TYR A 10 -17.11 -19.53 -5.69
N ALA A 11 -16.04 -19.55 -4.88
CA ALA A 11 -15.36 -18.33 -4.44
C ALA A 11 -14.63 -17.62 -5.59
N ILE A 12 -14.03 -18.38 -6.51
CA ILE A 12 -13.36 -17.83 -7.71
C ILE A 12 -14.41 -17.30 -8.69
N LEU A 13 -15.51 -18.03 -8.90
CA LEU A 13 -16.61 -17.58 -9.76
C LEU A 13 -17.31 -16.33 -9.19
N TYR A 14 -17.45 -16.23 -7.87
CA TYR A 14 -18.03 -15.05 -7.21
C TYR A 14 -17.10 -13.84 -7.27
N HIS A 15 -15.77 -14.03 -7.22
CA HIS A 15 -14.80 -12.95 -7.46
C HIS A 15 -14.79 -12.50 -8.93
N LEU A 16 -14.91 -13.42 -9.89
CA LEU A 16 -15.02 -13.12 -11.32
C LEU A 16 -16.34 -12.39 -11.66
N LEU A 17 -17.46 -12.79 -11.03
CA LEU A 17 -18.77 -12.13 -11.21
C LEU A 17 -18.86 -10.78 -10.51
N ARG A 18 -18.14 -10.58 -9.39
CA ARG A 18 -18.12 -9.29 -8.69
C ARG A 18 -17.15 -8.30 -9.32
N ALA A 19 -16.04 -8.76 -9.93
CA ALA A 19 -15.14 -7.90 -10.70
C ALA A 19 -15.79 -7.39 -12.01
N SER A 20 -16.57 -8.24 -12.68
CA SER A 20 -17.32 -7.85 -13.89
C SER A 20 -18.44 -6.84 -13.63
N SER A 21 -19.03 -6.83 -12.42
CA SER A 21 -20.10 -5.87 -12.07
C SER A 21 -19.63 -4.43 -11.90
N TRP A 22 -18.35 -4.15 -11.63
CA TRP A 22 -17.83 -2.78 -11.47
C TRP A 22 -17.34 -2.15 -12.79
N ILE A 23 -17.29 -2.93 -13.87
CA ILE A 23 -16.81 -2.48 -15.19
C ILE A 23 -17.98 -2.17 -16.15
N LEU A 24 -19.22 -2.49 -15.78
CA LEU A 24 -20.37 -2.46 -16.69
C LEU A 24 -21.14 -1.13 -16.77
N GLU A 25 -20.62 -0.04 -16.23
CA GLU A 25 -21.19 1.30 -16.41
C GLU A 25 -20.20 2.25 -17.11
N ASN A 26 -19.91 1.99 -18.40
CA ASN A 26 -19.65 3.02 -19.42
C ASN A 26 -19.39 2.36 -20.79
N ASN A 27 -20.48 2.15 -21.54
CA ASN A 27 -20.44 1.64 -22.91
C ASN A 27 -19.91 2.72 -23.88
N ASN A 28 -18.60 2.70 -24.12
CA ASN A 28 -17.89 3.04 -25.37
C ASN A 28 -16.34 2.89 -25.25
N ASP A 29 -15.80 2.71 -24.04
CA ASP A 29 -14.34 2.60 -23.76
C ASP A 29 -13.81 1.16 -23.57
N ILE A 30 -14.66 0.14 -23.72
CA ILE A 30 -14.34 -1.27 -23.38
C ILE A 30 -13.19 -1.86 -24.22
N ASN A 31 -12.82 -1.24 -25.33
CA ASN A 31 -11.79 -1.73 -26.25
C ASN A 31 -10.41 -1.09 -26.06
N ARG A 32 -10.18 -0.27 -25.04
CA ARG A 32 -8.88 0.37 -24.80
C ARG A 32 -8.46 0.25 -23.35
N PHE A 33 -7.21 -0.15 -23.18
CA PHE A 33 -6.57 -0.33 -21.88
C PHE A 33 -5.35 0.57 -21.79
N ASN A 34 -5.19 1.30 -20.69
CA ASN A 34 -4.05 2.19 -20.49
C ASN A 34 -3.03 1.54 -19.57
N VAL A 35 -1.79 1.38 -20.04
CA VAL A 35 -0.73 0.74 -19.27
C VAL A 35 0.50 1.63 -19.12
N ILE A 36 1.10 1.60 -17.93
CA ILE A 36 2.41 2.16 -17.63
C ILE A 36 3.32 1.00 -17.23
N PHE A 37 4.47 0.91 -17.89
CA PHE A 37 5.48 -0.09 -17.58
C PHE A 37 6.49 0.48 -16.59
N HIS A 38 6.73 -0.22 -15.49
CA HIS A 38 7.69 0.09 -14.45
C HIS A 38 8.70 -1.03 -14.35
N VAL A 39 9.99 -0.72 -14.50
CA VAL A 39 11.03 -1.75 -14.46
C VAL A 39 12.28 -1.29 -13.73
N HIS A 40 12.82 -2.19 -12.90
CA HIS A 40 14.19 -2.08 -12.42
C HIS A 40 15.17 -2.74 -13.41
N LEU A 41 16.08 -1.94 -13.96
CA LEU A 41 17.12 -2.33 -14.93
C LEU A 41 18.51 -2.29 -14.28
N PRO A 42 19.52 -2.94 -14.89
CA PRO A 42 20.91 -2.79 -14.46
C PRO A 42 21.33 -1.31 -14.38
N GLU A 43 22.12 -0.97 -13.37
CA GLU A 43 22.64 0.39 -13.21
C GLU A 43 23.56 0.78 -14.38
N GLY A 44 23.43 2.00 -14.89
CA GLY A 44 24.27 2.50 -15.98
C GLY A 44 23.85 2.05 -17.38
N ILE A 45 22.65 1.48 -17.53
CA ILE A 45 22.15 0.94 -18.81
C ILE A 45 22.05 2.01 -19.91
N GLU A 46 21.84 3.26 -19.54
CA GLU A 46 21.75 4.42 -20.44
C GLU A 46 23.04 4.67 -21.24
N LYS A 47 24.18 4.19 -20.72
CA LYS A 47 25.49 4.23 -21.39
C LYS A 47 25.58 3.21 -22.53
N ASN A 48 24.77 2.15 -22.47
CA ASN A 48 24.80 1.04 -23.42
C ASN A 48 23.68 1.12 -24.47
N GLY A 49 22.60 1.85 -24.20
CA GLY A 49 21.48 1.96 -25.12
C GLY A 49 20.32 2.76 -24.54
N TYR A 50 19.16 2.61 -25.15
CA TYR A 50 17.90 3.14 -24.63
C TYR A 50 17.00 1.97 -24.26
N PRO A 51 16.52 1.89 -23.01
CA PRO A 51 15.56 0.86 -22.63
C PRO A 51 14.20 1.10 -23.27
N ILE A 52 13.58 0.02 -23.70
CA ILE A 52 12.31 0.00 -24.45
C ILE A 52 11.45 -1.18 -23.99
N VAL A 53 10.16 -1.13 -24.36
CA VAL A 53 9.23 -2.25 -24.24
C VAL A 53 8.81 -2.67 -25.65
N LEU A 54 8.81 -3.97 -25.90
CA LEU A 54 8.37 -4.58 -27.15
C LEU A 54 7.44 -5.74 -26.86
N GLY A 55 6.44 -5.95 -27.71
CA GLY A 55 5.47 -7.01 -27.48
C GLY A 55 4.47 -7.19 -28.61
N ASP A 56 3.42 -7.93 -28.31
CA ASP A 56 2.30 -8.16 -29.19
C ASP A 56 1.51 -6.87 -29.43
N GLY A 57 1.10 -6.66 -30.67
CA GLY A 57 0.31 -5.51 -31.07
C GLY A 57 1.16 -4.35 -31.58
N LYS A 58 0.56 -3.53 -32.45
CA LYS A 58 1.22 -2.40 -33.09
C LYS A 58 1.62 -1.34 -32.06
N GLU A 59 0.89 -1.23 -30.96
CA GLU A 59 1.13 -0.30 -29.88
C GLU A 59 2.40 -0.65 -29.09
N LEU A 60 2.76 -1.94 -29.04
CA LEU A 60 4.01 -2.45 -28.49
C LEU A 60 5.06 -2.77 -29.57
N GLY A 61 4.82 -2.33 -30.81
CA GLY A 61 5.80 -2.43 -31.90
C GLY A 61 5.94 -3.80 -32.57
N SER A 62 5.02 -4.74 -32.31
CA SER A 62 4.99 -6.07 -32.92
C SER A 62 6.35 -6.80 -32.85
N TRP A 63 7.01 -6.74 -31.69
CA TRP A 63 8.35 -7.31 -31.45
C TRP A 63 9.53 -6.73 -32.27
N GLU A 64 9.30 -5.74 -33.12
CA GLU A 64 10.30 -5.23 -34.08
C GLU A 64 10.58 -3.73 -33.91
N THR A 65 9.54 -2.92 -33.69
CA THR A 65 9.65 -1.46 -33.75
C THR A 65 9.68 -0.84 -32.34
N PRO A 66 10.76 -0.14 -31.95
CA PRO A 66 10.92 0.39 -30.58
C PRO A 66 10.07 1.67 -30.33
N ILE A 67 8.75 1.49 -30.22
CA ILE A 67 7.77 2.58 -30.02
C ILE A 67 7.73 3.00 -28.55
N VAL A 68 7.58 2.04 -27.63
CA VAL A 68 7.49 2.31 -26.19
C VAL A 68 8.89 2.48 -25.63
N LYS A 69 9.24 3.72 -25.29
CA LYS A 69 10.51 4.08 -24.67
C LYS A 69 10.35 4.21 -23.17
N LEU A 70 11.39 3.82 -22.45
CA LEU A 70 11.47 4.02 -21.02
C LEU A 70 12.40 5.19 -20.70
N HIS A 71 12.06 5.92 -19.64
CA HIS A 71 12.84 7.01 -19.09
C HIS A 71 12.97 6.86 -17.57
N GLN A 72 13.98 7.50 -16.98
CA GLN A 72 14.12 7.54 -15.53
C GLN A 72 13.30 8.70 -14.98
N PRO A 73 12.23 8.44 -14.21
CA PRO A 73 11.38 9.52 -13.68
C PRO A 73 12.08 10.30 -12.56
N PHE A 74 13.05 9.68 -11.88
CA PHE A 74 13.79 10.27 -10.77
C PHE A 74 15.28 10.05 -10.97
N SER A 75 16.06 11.13 -11.02
CA SER A 75 17.52 11.06 -11.19
C SER A 75 18.25 10.35 -10.04
N GLN A 76 17.59 10.20 -8.89
CA GLN A 76 18.14 9.53 -7.71
C GLN A 76 18.00 8.00 -7.76
N ASN A 77 17.11 7.48 -8.60
CA ASN A 77 16.87 6.05 -8.74
C ASN A 77 17.55 5.52 -10.00
N SER A 78 18.83 5.12 -9.86
CA SER A 78 19.67 4.73 -11.00
C SER A 78 19.19 3.45 -11.69
N THR A 79 18.40 2.62 -11.02
CA THR A 79 17.89 1.37 -11.60
C THR A 79 16.44 1.47 -12.06
N TYR A 80 15.67 2.49 -11.69
CA TYR A 80 14.24 2.57 -11.98
C TYR A 80 13.93 3.29 -13.29
N TRP A 81 13.15 2.63 -14.15
CA TRP A 81 12.71 3.13 -15.44
C TRP A 81 11.19 3.00 -15.59
N ARG A 82 10.59 3.94 -16.31
CA ARG A 82 9.14 4.04 -16.52
C ARG A 82 8.81 4.42 -17.97
N SER A 83 7.72 3.90 -18.51
CA SER A 83 7.16 4.42 -19.76
C SER A 83 6.26 5.64 -19.53
N ASP A 84 5.95 6.34 -20.62
CA ASP A 84 4.71 7.12 -20.69
C ASP A 84 3.51 6.16 -20.79
N PRO A 85 2.28 6.60 -20.45
CA PRO A 85 1.10 5.76 -20.60
C PRO A 85 0.89 5.31 -22.05
N VAL A 86 0.67 4.00 -22.24
CA VAL A 86 0.47 3.36 -23.53
C VAL A 86 -0.97 2.87 -23.61
N ILE A 87 -1.71 3.33 -24.63
CA ILE A 87 -3.08 2.90 -24.86
C ILE A 87 -3.05 1.67 -25.78
N ILE A 88 -3.47 0.52 -25.27
CA ILE A 88 -3.52 -0.75 -25.99
C ILE A 88 -4.96 -1.02 -26.43
N SER A 89 -5.14 -1.33 -27.72
CA SER A 89 -6.44 -1.71 -28.27
C SER A 89 -6.74 -3.18 -27.99
N LEU A 90 -7.79 -3.47 -27.22
CA LEU A 90 -8.25 -4.83 -26.92
C LEU A 90 -9.10 -5.43 -28.05
N SER A 91 -9.47 -4.65 -29.07
CA SER A 91 -10.32 -5.09 -30.18
C SER A 91 -9.78 -6.26 -31.01
N ASN A 92 -8.48 -6.57 -30.90
CA ASN A 92 -7.81 -7.66 -31.62
C ASN A 92 -7.40 -8.82 -30.69
N VAL A 93 -7.75 -8.72 -29.41
CA VAL A 93 -7.50 -9.73 -28.40
C VAL A 93 -8.71 -10.64 -28.38
N ASN A 94 -8.70 -11.72 -29.15
CA ASN A 94 -9.70 -12.77 -29.00
C ASN A 94 -9.70 -13.23 -27.53
N GLU A 95 -10.84 -13.71 -27.01
CA GLU A 95 -11.04 -14.08 -25.59
C GLU A 95 -9.97 -15.02 -24.99
N ASN A 96 -9.16 -15.69 -25.83
CA ASN A 96 -8.09 -16.61 -25.44
C ASN A 96 -6.66 -16.13 -25.76
N LYS A 97 -6.47 -14.91 -26.29
CA LYS A 97 -5.13 -14.41 -26.65
C LYS A 97 -4.59 -13.55 -25.50
N VAL A 98 -3.52 -14.02 -24.87
CA VAL A 98 -2.79 -13.22 -23.88
C VAL A 98 -1.80 -12.31 -24.60
N ILE A 99 -1.81 -11.01 -24.31
CA ILE A 99 -0.81 -10.07 -24.84
C ILE A 99 0.52 -10.34 -24.14
N GLN A 100 1.57 -10.61 -24.92
CA GLN A 100 2.91 -10.81 -24.40
C GLN A 100 3.82 -9.61 -24.67
N TYR A 101 4.79 -9.39 -23.78
CA TYR A 101 5.79 -8.34 -23.94
C TYR A 101 7.13 -8.70 -23.26
N LYS A 102 8.16 -7.93 -23.57
CA LYS A 102 9.47 -7.95 -22.93
C LYS A 102 10.09 -6.56 -22.85
N TYR A 103 10.91 -6.38 -21.83
CA TYR A 103 11.87 -5.29 -21.83
C TYR A 103 13.06 -5.60 -22.74
N ALA A 104 13.60 -4.58 -23.38
CA ALA A 104 14.80 -4.70 -24.18
C ALA A 104 15.63 -3.41 -24.15
N ILE A 105 16.90 -3.53 -24.54
CA ILE A 105 17.81 -2.39 -24.72
C ILE A 105 18.06 -2.20 -26.20
N HIS A 106 17.66 -1.05 -26.73
CA HIS A 106 18.03 -0.63 -28.07
C HIS A 106 19.45 -0.05 -28.04
N ILE A 107 20.43 -0.84 -28.51
CA ILE A 107 21.85 -0.56 -28.32
C ILE A 107 22.28 0.67 -29.14
N LYS A 108 22.87 1.65 -28.44
CA LYS A 108 23.56 2.78 -29.08
C LYS A 108 24.94 2.31 -29.54
N ARG A 109 25.29 2.57 -30.81
CA ARG A 109 26.56 2.17 -31.45
C ARG A 109 27.79 2.45 -30.57
N TYR A 110 28.74 1.51 -30.59
CA TYR A 110 30.18 1.82 -30.58
C TYR A 110 30.97 1.16 -31.72
N HIS A 111 30.48 0.08 -32.38
CA HIS A 111 31.16 -0.50 -33.53
C HIS A 111 30.21 -0.90 -34.67
N HIS A 112 30.71 -0.78 -35.90
CA HIS A 112 29.99 -0.80 -37.18
C HIS A 112 29.22 -2.11 -37.53
N LYS A 113 29.09 -3.08 -36.61
CA LYS A 113 28.44 -4.37 -36.87
C LYS A 113 27.07 -4.60 -36.19
N LEU A 114 26.65 -3.75 -35.23
CA LEU A 114 25.45 -4.00 -34.40
C LEU A 114 24.51 -2.78 -34.27
N ARG A 115 24.48 -1.87 -35.26
CA ARG A 115 23.54 -0.73 -35.20
C ARG A 115 22.11 -1.25 -35.35
N GLY A 116 21.24 -0.90 -34.40
CA GLY A 116 19.84 -1.32 -34.44
C GLY A 116 19.56 -2.71 -33.87
N THR A 117 20.55 -3.33 -33.21
CA THR A 117 20.31 -4.60 -32.50
C THR A 117 19.53 -4.33 -31.21
N ILE A 118 18.45 -5.07 -31.04
CA ILE A 118 17.63 -5.08 -29.83
C ILE A 118 18.12 -6.21 -28.93
N ALA A 119 18.59 -5.86 -27.73
CA ALA A 119 18.98 -6.85 -26.72
C ALA A 119 17.80 -7.08 -25.76
N PHE A 120 17.10 -8.20 -25.96
CA PHE A 120 15.98 -8.60 -25.11
C PHE A 120 16.41 -9.16 -23.76
N GLU A 121 15.60 -8.92 -22.74
CA GLU A 121 15.65 -9.65 -21.48
C GLU A 121 15.28 -11.13 -21.65
N GLY A 122 15.71 -11.95 -20.70
CA GLY A 122 15.50 -13.39 -20.73
C GLY A 122 16.22 -14.09 -21.88
N ASN A 123 16.21 -15.42 -21.87
CA ASN A 123 16.98 -16.25 -22.78
C ASN A 123 16.12 -16.87 -23.90
N SER A 124 14.78 -16.88 -23.75
CA SER A 124 13.90 -17.49 -24.74
C SER A 124 12.48 -16.91 -24.75
N ILE A 125 11.62 -17.40 -25.66
CA ILE A 125 10.22 -16.96 -25.75
C ILE A 125 9.41 -17.33 -24.50
N GLN A 126 9.83 -18.34 -23.74
CA GLN A 126 9.22 -18.72 -22.46
C GLN A 126 9.42 -17.66 -21.37
N ASP A 127 10.40 -16.76 -21.55
CA ASP A 127 10.62 -15.63 -20.64
C ASP A 127 9.72 -14.43 -20.95
N ASN A 128 8.92 -14.47 -22.02
CA ASN A 128 7.95 -13.43 -22.34
C ASN A 128 7.03 -13.20 -21.14
N ARG A 129 6.78 -11.93 -20.82
CA ARG A 129 5.83 -11.54 -19.78
C ARG A 129 4.44 -11.54 -20.38
N MET A 130 3.45 -11.84 -19.54
CA MET A 130 2.04 -11.67 -19.89
C MET A 130 1.58 -10.32 -19.34
N LEU A 131 0.91 -9.53 -20.18
CA LEU A 131 0.33 -8.26 -19.77
C LEU A 131 -0.88 -8.51 -18.87
N ASP A 132 -0.83 -7.97 -17.65
CA ASP A 132 -1.98 -7.99 -16.75
C ASP A 132 -2.95 -6.85 -17.14
N ILE A 133 -4.05 -7.21 -17.80
CA ILE A 133 -5.07 -6.24 -18.24
C ILE A 133 -5.98 -5.76 -17.11
N GLU A 134 -5.87 -6.33 -15.91
CA GLU A 134 -6.62 -5.86 -14.74
C GLU A 134 -5.89 -4.70 -14.02
N ARG A 135 -4.66 -4.36 -14.43
CA ARG A 135 -3.80 -3.40 -13.74
C ARG A 135 -3.11 -2.42 -14.69
N ASN A 136 -3.37 -1.13 -14.50
CA ASN A 136 -2.75 -0.08 -15.31
C ASN A 136 -1.23 0.01 -15.13
N ASP A 137 -0.68 -0.33 -13.95
CA ASP A 137 0.75 -0.27 -13.68
C ASP A 137 1.37 -1.68 -13.67
N GLN A 138 2.31 -1.96 -14.58
CA GLN A 138 3.07 -3.23 -14.63
C GLN A 138 4.40 -3.06 -13.90
N PHE A 139 4.61 -3.79 -12.81
CA PHE A 139 5.80 -3.68 -11.96
C PHE A 139 6.75 -4.87 -12.15
N ASP A 140 7.90 -4.62 -12.75
CA ASP A 140 8.83 -5.66 -13.16
C ASP A 140 10.28 -5.45 -12.72
N ILE A 141 11.02 -6.54 -12.71
CA ILE A 141 12.48 -6.53 -12.58
C ILE A 141 13.05 -7.21 -13.80
N TRP A 142 14.07 -6.61 -14.41
CA TRP A 142 14.76 -7.13 -15.58
C TRP A 142 15.14 -8.62 -15.42
N LYS A 143 14.80 -9.44 -16.43
CA LYS A 143 15.25 -10.83 -16.50
C LYS A 143 16.61 -10.90 -17.18
N ASN A 144 17.63 -11.36 -16.45
CA ASN A 144 18.97 -11.51 -17.02
C ASN A 144 18.97 -12.44 -18.24
N ASN A 145 19.60 -11.96 -19.31
CA ASN A 145 19.94 -12.76 -20.46
C ASN A 145 21.43 -13.08 -20.40
N TYR A 146 21.75 -14.36 -20.19
CA TYR A 146 23.12 -14.84 -19.96
C TYR A 146 23.93 -14.95 -21.25
N SER A 147 23.30 -14.75 -22.41
CA SER A 147 24.01 -14.63 -23.70
C SER A 147 24.61 -13.23 -23.90
N PHE A 148 24.23 -12.25 -23.08
CA PHE A 148 24.81 -10.91 -23.10
C PHE A 148 25.83 -10.71 -21.97
N SER A 149 26.70 -9.71 -22.17
CA SER A 149 27.70 -9.28 -21.18
C SER A 149 27.04 -8.92 -19.85
N GLU A 150 27.76 -9.19 -18.75
CA GLU A 150 27.35 -8.90 -17.37
C GLU A 150 26.91 -7.44 -17.13
N LYS A 151 27.35 -6.49 -17.97
CA LYS A 151 26.88 -5.09 -17.90
C LYS A 151 25.36 -4.93 -18.16
N TYR A 152 24.69 -5.97 -18.66
CA TYR A 152 23.24 -6.05 -18.85
C TYR A 152 22.57 -6.92 -17.78
N HIS A 153 23.28 -7.34 -16.74
CA HIS A 153 22.74 -8.16 -15.67
C HIS A 153 22.39 -7.32 -14.45
N ILE A 154 21.25 -7.64 -13.84
CA ILE A 154 20.81 -7.09 -12.57
C ILE A 154 20.95 -8.16 -11.48
N ASN A 155 21.31 -7.72 -10.29
CA ASN A 155 21.21 -8.54 -9.08
C ASN A 155 20.19 -7.85 -8.17
N ASN A 156 19.17 -8.58 -7.72
CA ASN A 156 18.16 -8.04 -6.81
C ASN A 156 18.78 -7.46 -5.52
N ASN A 157 19.90 -8.02 -5.06
CA ASN A 157 20.64 -7.49 -3.92
C ASN A 157 21.18 -6.07 -4.17
N ASN A 158 21.42 -5.70 -5.43
CA ASN A 158 21.94 -4.39 -5.83
C ASN A 158 20.84 -3.34 -6.04
N ILE A 159 19.56 -3.72 -6.06
CA ILE A 159 18.44 -2.75 -6.16
C ILE A 159 18.23 -2.07 -4.81
N ARG A 160 19.09 -1.10 -4.48
CA ARG A 160 19.02 -0.35 -3.21
C ARG A 160 17.92 0.71 -3.22
N ASP A 161 17.48 1.10 -4.40
CA ASP A 161 16.60 2.21 -4.71
C ASP A 161 15.22 1.73 -5.21
N PHE A 162 14.67 0.67 -4.61
CA PHE A 162 13.41 0.05 -5.03
C PHE A 162 12.24 1.06 -5.01
N ALA A 163 11.91 1.59 -6.19
CA ALA A 163 11.17 2.83 -6.34
C ALA A 163 9.65 2.62 -6.44
N PHE A 164 9.20 1.37 -6.55
CA PHE A 164 7.79 1.06 -6.76
C PHE A 164 6.93 1.47 -5.56
N VAL A 165 7.43 1.31 -4.33
CA VAL A 165 6.73 1.77 -3.12
C VAL A 165 6.60 3.29 -3.10
N ASP A 166 7.66 4.02 -3.47
CA ASP A 166 7.64 5.48 -3.63
C ASP A 166 6.64 5.93 -4.70
N TYR A 167 6.61 5.23 -5.85
CA TYR A 167 5.66 5.54 -6.93
C TYR A 167 4.20 5.37 -6.47
N ILE A 168 3.87 4.23 -5.85
CA ILE A 168 2.53 3.98 -5.31
C ILE A 168 2.18 5.09 -4.33
N TYR A 169 3.05 5.39 -3.37
CA TYR A 169 2.80 6.45 -2.39
C TYR A 169 2.56 7.83 -3.04
N ASN A 170 3.40 8.19 -4.02
CA ASN A 170 3.34 9.50 -4.65
C ASN A 170 2.08 9.69 -5.51
N THR A 171 1.51 8.61 -6.04
CA THR A 171 0.32 8.62 -6.91
C THR A 171 -1.01 8.47 -6.17
N ILE A 172 -0.99 8.33 -4.84
CA ILE A 172 -2.20 8.38 -4.02
C ILE A 172 -2.89 9.74 -4.14
N LYS A 173 -4.20 9.70 -4.39
CA LYS A 173 -5.16 10.80 -4.49
C LYS A 173 -6.37 10.46 -3.60
N GLU A 174 -7.32 11.40 -3.50
CA GLU A 174 -8.46 11.30 -2.58
C GLU A 174 -9.36 10.06 -2.80
N ASN A 175 -9.40 9.53 -4.02
CA ASN A 175 -10.35 8.48 -4.42
C ASN A 175 -9.73 7.18 -4.91
N ASN A 176 -8.40 6.99 -4.79
CA ASN A 176 -7.72 5.79 -5.31
C ASN A 176 -6.97 4.98 -4.24
N LEU A 177 -7.18 5.26 -2.95
CA LEU A 177 -6.46 4.58 -1.87
C LEU A 177 -6.56 3.05 -1.98
N LYS A 178 -7.76 2.52 -2.21
CA LYS A 178 -7.99 1.06 -2.33
C LYS A 178 -7.21 0.43 -3.48
N GLU A 179 -7.17 1.08 -4.64
CA GLU A 179 -6.37 0.66 -5.80
C GLU A 179 -4.87 0.64 -5.45
N LYS A 180 -4.37 1.70 -4.81
CA LYS A 180 -2.96 1.80 -4.40
C LYS A 180 -2.57 0.79 -3.32
N VAL A 181 -3.50 0.37 -2.48
CA VAL A 181 -3.28 -0.75 -1.55
C VAL A 181 -3.17 -2.08 -2.30
N LEU A 182 -4.01 -2.33 -3.32
CA LEU A 182 -3.94 -3.54 -4.15
C LEU A 182 -2.65 -3.60 -4.99
N GLU A 183 -2.12 -2.46 -5.43
CA GLU A 183 -0.80 -2.36 -6.05
C GLU A 183 0.30 -2.72 -5.06
N TYR A 184 0.25 -2.19 -3.84
CA TYR A 184 1.25 -2.49 -2.81
C TYR A 184 1.24 -3.97 -2.40
N GLN A 185 0.05 -4.57 -2.25
CA GLN A 185 -0.10 -5.99 -1.96
C GLN A 185 0.46 -6.86 -3.11
N TYR A 186 0.26 -6.44 -4.36
CA TYR A 186 0.88 -7.12 -5.50
C TYR A 186 2.41 -7.10 -5.42
N LEU A 187 3.01 -5.97 -5.02
CA LEU A 187 4.46 -5.90 -4.80
C LEU A 187 4.91 -6.85 -3.67
N LEU A 188 4.13 -6.97 -2.59
CA LEU A 188 4.43 -7.93 -1.51
C LEU A 188 4.36 -9.39 -1.98
N THR A 189 3.49 -9.71 -2.94
CA THR A 189 3.37 -11.06 -3.51
C THR A 189 4.49 -11.37 -4.51
N HIS A 190 4.80 -10.45 -5.42
CA HIS A 190 5.70 -10.71 -6.55
C HIS A 190 7.14 -10.24 -6.32
N HIS A 191 7.34 -9.24 -5.48
CA HIS A 191 8.63 -8.58 -5.19
C HIS A 191 8.86 -8.47 -3.67
N LYS A 192 8.50 -9.51 -2.92
CA LYS A 192 8.43 -9.51 -1.45
C LYS A 192 9.67 -8.92 -0.76
N GLU A 193 10.85 -9.47 -1.05
CA GLU A 193 12.09 -9.10 -0.36
C GLU A 193 12.46 -7.62 -0.58
N LEU A 194 12.32 -7.14 -1.82
CA LEU A 194 12.61 -5.75 -2.18
C LEU A 194 11.59 -4.79 -1.57
N THR A 195 10.31 -5.17 -1.57
CA THR A 195 9.23 -4.39 -0.98
C THR A 195 9.41 -4.26 0.54
N ILE A 196 9.74 -5.35 1.23
CA ILE A 196 10.04 -5.36 2.66
C ILE A 196 11.25 -4.48 2.97
N ARG A 197 12.33 -4.57 2.19
CA ARG A 197 13.52 -3.74 2.35
C ARG A 197 13.23 -2.25 2.16
N ALA A 198 12.35 -1.89 1.23
CA ALA A 198 11.95 -0.51 0.98
C ALA A 198 11.06 0.04 2.12
N LEU A 199 10.27 -0.82 2.77
CA LEU A 199 9.45 -0.48 3.93
C LEU A 199 10.32 -0.31 5.19
N THR A 200 10.91 0.87 5.33
CA THR A 200 11.67 1.23 6.53
C THR A 200 10.86 2.15 7.44
N PHE A 201 11.18 2.13 8.74
CA PHE A 201 10.62 3.11 9.68
C PHE A 201 10.90 4.56 9.23
N LYS A 202 12.08 4.80 8.63
CA LYS A 202 12.46 6.10 8.06
C LYS A 202 11.57 6.51 6.88
N PHE A 203 11.15 5.55 6.05
CA PHE A 203 10.21 5.82 4.95
C PHE A 203 8.91 6.42 5.47
N ILE A 204 8.38 5.85 6.55
CA ILE A 204 7.13 6.26 7.18
C ILE A 204 7.30 7.63 7.83
N ILE A 205 8.23 7.78 8.79
CA ILE A 205 8.36 8.99 9.60
C ILE A 205 8.61 10.25 8.76
N ASN A 206 9.39 10.14 7.69
CA ASN A 206 9.72 11.26 6.81
C ASN A 206 8.52 11.77 5.98
N ARG A 207 7.40 11.02 5.97
CA ARG A 207 6.23 11.30 5.13
C ARG A 207 4.94 11.54 5.95
N VAL A 208 5.02 11.51 7.28
CA VAL A 208 3.84 11.65 8.17
C VAL A 208 3.23 13.06 8.11
N ASP A 209 4.03 14.11 7.87
CA ASP A 209 3.57 15.52 7.91
C ASP A 209 2.81 15.98 6.64
N ILE A 210 2.39 15.04 5.79
CA ILE A 210 1.75 15.35 4.52
C ILE A 210 0.25 15.61 4.71
N ARG A 211 -0.26 16.67 4.06
CA ARG A 211 -1.64 17.15 4.20
C ARG A 211 -2.70 16.14 3.76
N SER A 212 -2.40 15.26 2.80
CA SER A 212 -3.35 14.26 2.28
C SER A 212 -3.74 13.25 3.37
N ARG A 213 -5.04 13.05 3.53
CA ARG A 213 -5.62 12.05 4.43
C ARG A 213 -5.30 10.64 3.94
N GLU A 214 -5.46 10.39 2.65
CA GLU A 214 -5.30 9.07 2.00
C GLU A 214 -3.85 8.62 2.05
N LYS A 215 -2.90 9.53 1.82
CA LYS A 215 -1.48 9.24 2.02
C LYS A 215 -1.17 8.87 3.46
N ARG A 216 -1.77 9.55 4.44
CA ARG A 216 -1.61 9.21 5.86
C ARG A 216 -2.25 7.86 6.21
N LEU A 217 -3.43 7.55 5.68
CA LEU A 217 -4.05 6.23 5.83
C LEU A 217 -3.17 5.13 5.22
N PHE A 218 -2.60 5.36 4.05
CA PHE A 218 -1.65 4.43 3.46
C PHE A 218 -0.39 4.25 4.32
N LEU A 219 0.15 5.33 4.90
CA LEU A 219 1.26 5.24 5.86
C LEU A 219 0.88 4.48 7.14
N CYS A 220 -0.35 4.63 7.64
CA CYS A 220 -0.87 3.80 8.73
C CYS A 220 -0.84 2.32 8.34
N LEU A 221 -1.34 1.98 7.15
CA LEU A 221 -1.31 0.59 6.68
C LEU A 221 0.12 0.06 6.59
N LEU A 222 1.03 0.82 5.98
CA LEU A 222 2.46 0.47 5.89
C LEU A 222 3.09 0.28 7.26
N LEU A 223 2.73 1.10 8.24
CA LEU A 223 3.18 0.94 9.62
C LEU A 223 2.70 -0.38 10.22
N GLY A 224 1.48 -0.79 9.88
CA GLY A 224 0.91 -2.07 10.27
C GLY A 224 1.73 -3.23 9.74
N TYR A 225 2.03 -3.23 8.44
CA TYR A 225 2.95 -4.19 7.83
C TYR A 225 4.32 -4.18 8.51
N PHE A 226 4.88 -2.99 8.74
CA PHE A 226 6.19 -2.84 9.38
C PHE A 226 6.22 -3.49 10.77
N ILE A 227 5.23 -3.18 11.61
CA ILE A 227 5.08 -3.72 12.97
C ILE A 227 4.89 -5.24 12.95
N SER A 228 4.05 -5.76 12.04
CA SER A 228 3.83 -7.21 11.92
C SER A 228 5.10 -8.00 11.57
N MET A 229 6.11 -7.35 11.00
CA MET A 229 7.42 -7.94 10.73
C MET A 229 8.41 -7.80 11.89
N GLN A 230 8.07 -7.04 12.92
CA GLN A 230 8.88 -6.91 14.12
C GLN A 230 8.58 -8.03 15.12
N GLY A 231 9.45 -8.19 16.12
CA GLY A 231 9.22 -9.12 17.21
C GLY A 231 8.11 -8.67 18.16
N GLU A 232 7.67 -9.58 19.03
CA GLU A 232 6.57 -9.38 19.98
C GLU A 232 6.76 -8.17 20.93
N PHE A 233 8.00 -7.76 21.16
CA PHE A 233 8.37 -6.67 22.06
C PHE A 233 8.63 -5.34 21.36
N TYR A 234 8.22 -5.20 20.09
CA TYR A 234 8.37 -3.93 19.39
C TYR A 234 7.47 -2.86 20.03
N GLU A 235 8.03 -1.68 20.24
CA GLU A 235 7.30 -0.49 20.68
C GLU A 235 7.62 0.68 19.75
N LEU A 236 6.64 1.54 19.50
CA LEU A 236 6.88 2.77 18.76
C LEU A 236 7.71 3.74 19.61
N PRO A 237 8.75 4.37 19.03
CA PRO A 237 9.53 5.38 19.74
C PRO A 237 8.67 6.52 20.30
N ASP A 238 9.05 7.04 21.47
CA ASP A 238 8.32 8.11 22.18
C ASP A 238 8.06 9.36 21.31
N GLN A 239 9.02 9.71 20.46
CA GLN A 239 8.94 10.87 19.57
C GLN A 239 8.17 10.61 18.27
N PHE A 240 7.61 9.40 18.10
CA PHE A 240 6.86 9.08 16.90
C PHE A 240 5.64 10.00 16.74
N PRO A 241 5.39 10.57 15.54
CA PRO A 241 4.30 11.51 15.28
C PRO A 241 2.93 10.82 15.16
N SER A 242 2.54 10.01 16.17
CA SER A 242 1.29 9.24 16.19
C SER A 242 0.04 10.09 15.96
N ALA A 243 0.02 11.30 16.54
CA ALA A 243 -1.09 12.25 16.40
C ALA A 243 -1.44 12.56 14.94
N SER A 244 -0.44 12.72 14.07
CA SER A 244 -0.66 13.10 12.66
C SER A 244 -1.35 12.00 11.88
N LEU A 245 -0.99 10.75 12.15
CA LEU A 245 -1.61 9.56 11.55
C LEU A 245 -3.00 9.28 12.13
N LEU A 246 -3.17 9.38 13.44
CA LEU A 246 -4.46 9.22 14.11
C LEU A 246 -5.52 10.20 13.58
N LYS A 247 -5.15 11.47 13.34
CA LYS A 247 -6.06 12.47 12.76
C LYS A 247 -6.61 12.09 11.38
N ALA A 248 -5.90 11.25 10.60
CA ALA A 248 -6.38 10.80 9.30
C ALA A 248 -7.53 9.78 9.41
N LEU A 249 -7.71 9.15 10.58
CA LEU A 249 -8.76 8.16 10.84
C LEU A 249 -10.15 8.78 10.99
N HIS A 250 -10.26 10.11 11.05
CA HIS A 250 -11.57 10.74 11.07
C HIS A 250 -12.39 10.35 9.83
N GLY A 251 -13.59 9.83 10.05
CA GLY A 251 -14.48 9.31 9.00
C GLY A 251 -13.93 8.09 8.25
N TYR A 252 -12.92 7.39 8.79
CA TYR A 252 -12.41 6.14 8.19
C TYR A 252 -13.49 5.06 8.23
N LYS A 253 -13.64 4.34 7.11
CA LYS A 253 -14.57 3.22 7.01
C LYS A 253 -13.83 1.94 6.63
N LEU A 254 -14.33 0.80 7.09
CA LEU A 254 -13.69 -0.48 6.82
C LEU A 254 -13.66 -0.84 5.33
N GLU A 255 -14.60 -0.30 4.54
CA GLU A 255 -14.69 -0.50 3.09
C GLU A 255 -13.60 0.23 2.28
N ASP A 256 -12.88 1.18 2.90
CA ASP A 256 -11.80 1.94 2.28
C ASP A 256 -10.59 1.06 1.92
N LEU A 257 -10.49 -0.15 2.50
CA LEU A 257 -9.39 -1.09 2.30
C LEU A 257 -9.83 -2.47 1.81
N PRO A 258 -8.98 -3.18 1.04
CA PRO A 258 -9.13 -4.61 0.79
C PRO A 258 -9.20 -5.43 2.09
N SER A 259 -9.92 -6.56 2.08
CA SER A 259 -10.23 -7.31 3.31
C SER A 259 -9.01 -7.84 4.05
N ASP A 260 -7.98 -8.24 3.31
CA ASP A 260 -6.71 -8.77 3.81
C ASP A 260 -5.77 -7.68 4.34
N ALA A 261 -5.98 -6.41 3.97
CA ALA A 261 -5.23 -5.26 4.51
C ALA A 261 -5.75 -4.81 5.89
N LYS A 262 -6.99 -5.16 6.27
CA LYS A 262 -7.66 -4.66 7.48
C LYS A 262 -6.93 -5.04 8.77
N GLY A 263 -6.38 -6.25 8.84
CA GLY A 263 -5.62 -6.71 10.01
C GLY A 263 -4.38 -5.85 10.28
N HIS A 264 -3.62 -5.53 9.23
CA HIS A 264 -2.46 -4.66 9.34
C HIS A 264 -2.85 -3.23 9.73
N MET A 265 -3.94 -2.70 9.16
CA MET A 265 -4.47 -1.40 9.59
C MET A 265 -4.83 -1.39 11.08
N TYR A 266 -5.53 -2.42 11.57
CA TYR A 266 -5.84 -2.54 12.99
C TYR A 266 -4.58 -2.63 13.88
N THR A 267 -3.57 -3.40 13.45
CA THR A 267 -2.26 -3.43 14.12
C THR A 267 -1.65 -2.03 14.23
N ALA A 268 -1.64 -1.25 13.14
CA ALA A 268 -1.15 0.13 13.21
C ALA A 268 -1.95 1.01 14.16
N ILE A 269 -3.29 1.00 14.05
CA ILE A 269 -4.17 1.81 14.88
C ILE A 269 -3.90 1.55 16.37
N THR A 270 -3.85 0.28 16.78
CA THR A 270 -3.62 -0.09 18.19
C THR A 270 -2.27 0.40 18.71
N PHE A 271 -1.21 0.29 17.92
CA PHE A 271 0.11 0.81 18.28
C PHE A 271 0.15 2.34 18.33
N LEU A 272 -0.51 3.02 17.39
CA LEU A 272 -0.63 4.48 17.37
C LEU A 272 -1.40 5.00 18.59
N VAL A 273 -2.50 4.33 18.96
CA VAL A 273 -3.30 4.64 20.15
C VAL A 273 -2.44 4.49 21.40
N GLN A 274 -1.74 3.36 21.54
CA GLN A 274 -0.86 3.11 22.68
C GLN A 274 0.23 4.19 22.77
N ASN A 275 1.01 4.40 21.69
CA ASN A 275 2.07 5.40 21.68
C ASN A 275 1.55 6.81 22.04
N ASN A 276 0.44 7.25 21.43
CA ASN A 276 -0.10 8.59 21.70
C ASN A 276 -0.60 8.72 23.16
N ALA A 277 -1.27 7.71 23.69
CA ALA A 277 -1.80 7.71 25.06
C ALA A 277 -0.67 7.75 26.11
N PHE A 278 0.36 6.91 25.97
CA PHE A 278 1.50 6.88 26.90
C PHE A 278 2.35 8.17 26.86
N GLN A 279 2.27 8.93 25.76
CA GLN A 279 2.87 10.26 25.63
C GLN A 279 1.98 11.39 26.19
N MET A 280 0.93 11.06 26.97
CA MET A 280 -0.03 12.02 27.56
C MET A 280 -0.72 12.91 26.52
N LYS A 281 -0.85 12.42 25.28
CA LYS A 281 -1.62 13.05 24.22
C LYS A 281 -3.01 12.41 24.16
N PHE A 282 -3.93 13.06 23.45
CA PHE A 282 -5.35 12.71 23.44
C PHE A 282 -5.93 12.51 22.03
N ASP A 283 -5.08 12.51 20.99
CA ASP A 283 -5.53 12.26 19.62
C ASP A 283 -6.02 10.82 19.45
N TRP A 284 -5.53 9.89 20.29
CA TRP A 284 -5.94 8.49 20.28
C TRP A 284 -7.43 8.27 20.53
N LEU A 285 -8.12 9.23 21.16
CA LEU A 285 -9.57 9.16 21.38
C LEU A 285 -10.38 9.05 20.08
N ILE A 286 -9.78 9.38 18.92
CA ILE A 286 -10.40 9.20 17.62
C ILE A 286 -10.83 7.75 17.35
N ILE A 287 -10.18 6.74 17.97
CA ILE A 287 -10.56 5.35 17.79
C ILE A 287 -12.03 5.09 18.16
N PHE A 288 -12.57 5.82 19.15
CA PHE A 288 -13.96 5.71 19.56
C PHE A 288 -14.94 6.12 18.46
N THR A 289 -14.54 6.98 17.52
CA THR A 289 -15.40 7.38 16.39
C THR A 289 -15.44 6.36 15.27
N ILE A 290 -14.56 5.34 15.31
CA ILE A 290 -14.44 4.30 14.30
C ILE A 290 -14.49 2.88 14.90
N ALA A 291 -14.72 2.75 16.21
CA ALA A 291 -14.61 1.49 16.94
C ALA A 291 -15.57 0.43 16.40
N SER A 292 -16.80 0.82 16.05
CA SER A 292 -17.79 -0.09 15.43
C SER A 292 -17.29 -0.74 14.13
N GLU A 293 -16.35 -0.11 13.44
CA GLU A 293 -15.77 -0.59 12.18
C GLU A 293 -14.50 -1.42 12.40
N VAL A 294 -13.64 -1.01 13.35
CA VAL A 294 -12.27 -1.54 13.47
C VAL A 294 -11.99 -2.36 14.72
N ASP A 295 -12.74 -2.11 15.80
CA ASP A 295 -12.60 -2.79 17.09
C ASP A 295 -13.91 -2.73 17.89
N PRO A 296 -14.95 -3.49 17.47
CA PRO A 296 -16.28 -3.37 18.09
C PRO A 296 -16.32 -3.78 19.57
N ASN A 297 -15.36 -4.60 20.00
CA ASN A 297 -15.23 -5.06 21.37
C ASN A 297 -14.33 -4.14 22.23
N TYR A 298 -13.74 -3.12 21.61
CA TYR A 298 -12.81 -2.18 22.24
C TYR A 298 -11.60 -2.88 22.91
N ASP A 299 -11.10 -3.94 22.26
CA ASP A 299 -9.97 -4.74 22.74
C ASP A 299 -8.70 -3.88 22.90
N PHE A 300 -8.57 -2.77 22.17
CA PHE A 300 -7.45 -1.83 22.28
C PHE A 300 -7.25 -1.30 23.72
N ILE A 301 -8.32 -1.22 24.53
CA ILE A 301 -8.26 -0.70 25.91
C ILE A 301 -7.33 -1.55 26.78
N GLU A 302 -7.22 -2.84 26.46
CA GLU A 302 -6.36 -3.78 27.17
C GLU A 302 -4.89 -3.40 27.07
N ARG A 303 -4.48 -2.79 25.95
CA ARG A 303 -3.12 -2.25 25.75
C ARG A 303 -2.84 -0.99 26.56
N LEU A 304 -3.87 -0.35 27.10
CA LEU A 304 -3.77 0.88 27.90
C LEU A 304 -3.85 0.61 29.41
N ARG A 305 -3.88 -0.66 29.86
CA ARG A 305 -3.98 -1.04 31.28
C ARG A 305 -2.92 -0.41 32.19
N ALA A 306 -1.72 -0.17 31.67
CA ALA A 306 -0.62 0.42 32.43
C ALA A 306 -0.58 1.96 32.39
N LEU A 307 -1.45 2.60 31.60
CA LEU A 307 -1.51 4.05 31.48
C LEU A 307 -1.87 4.68 32.85
N LYS A 308 -1.10 5.70 33.27
CA LYS A 308 -1.37 6.47 34.48
C LYS A 308 -1.09 7.95 34.20
N TYR A 309 -2.05 8.82 34.50
CA TYR A 309 -1.83 10.26 34.39
C TYR A 309 -0.98 10.74 35.56
N SER A 310 0.06 11.51 35.23
CA SER A 310 1.05 11.99 36.20
C SER A 310 0.56 13.15 37.05
N ASN A 311 -0.50 13.87 36.63
CA ASN A 311 -1.10 14.97 37.40
C ASN A 311 -2.59 15.18 37.09
N GLU A 312 -3.25 15.96 37.95
CA GLU A 312 -4.68 16.30 37.86
C GLU A 312 -5.05 17.09 36.60
N ASN A 313 -4.13 17.90 36.07
CA ASN A 313 -4.38 18.69 34.86
C ASN A 313 -4.51 17.80 33.61
N TYR A 314 -3.63 16.80 33.46
CA TYR A 314 -3.74 15.82 32.38
C TYR A 314 -5.03 15.00 32.52
N LEU A 315 -5.39 14.63 33.74
CA LEU A 315 -6.64 13.93 34.03
C LEU A 315 -7.88 14.77 33.66
N ALA A 316 -7.92 16.04 34.05
CA ALA A 316 -9.01 16.94 33.71
C ALA A 316 -9.14 17.16 32.20
N ASN A 317 -8.01 17.32 31.50
CA ASN A 317 -7.97 17.45 30.04
C ASN A 317 -8.47 16.18 29.33
N PHE A 318 -8.09 15.00 29.83
CA PHE A 318 -8.61 13.74 29.33
C PHE A 318 -10.13 13.70 29.45
N ILE A 319 -10.68 13.96 30.64
CA ILE A 319 -12.12 13.85 30.89
C ILE A 319 -12.90 14.79 29.99
N LYS A 320 -12.46 16.06 29.87
CA LYS A 320 -13.07 17.03 28.97
C LYS A 320 -13.12 16.53 27.52
N LYS A 321 -12.02 15.97 27.00
CA LYS A 321 -11.97 15.46 25.63
C LYS A 321 -12.77 14.15 25.46
N ALA A 322 -12.75 13.28 26.45
CA ALA A 322 -13.51 12.04 26.46
C ALA A 322 -15.02 12.32 26.40
N GLU A 323 -15.52 13.30 27.16
CA GLU A 323 -16.91 13.72 27.09
C GLU A 323 -17.31 14.22 25.71
N MET A 324 -16.44 14.98 25.04
CA MET A 324 -16.71 15.50 23.71
C MET A 324 -16.70 14.44 22.61
N ILE A 325 -15.79 13.46 22.70
CA ILE A 325 -15.52 12.50 21.61
C ILE A 325 -16.24 11.16 21.85
N ILE A 326 -16.26 10.66 23.08
CA ILE A 326 -16.77 9.31 23.36
C ILE A 326 -18.29 9.33 23.52
N ARG A 327 -18.83 10.32 24.26
CA ARG A 327 -20.27 10.38 24.58
C ARG A 327 -21.19 10.35 23.34
N PRO A 328 -20.85 11.00 22.20
CA PRO A 328 -21.68 10.91 21.00
C PRO A 328 -21.57 9.57 20.25
N ASN A 329 -20.49 8.81 20.47
CA ASN A 329 -20.11 7.66 19.64
C ASN A 329 -20.30 6.30 20.34
N ILE A 330 -20.65 6.29 21.63
CA ILE A 330 -20.97 5.08 22.39
C ILE A 330 -22.39 5.19 22.94
N HIS A 331 -23.14 4.09 22.93
CA HIS A 331 -24.44 4.03 23.62
C HIS A 331 -24.30 4.37 25.11
N SER A 332 -25.27 5.08 25.69
CA SER A 332 -25.15 5.64 27.04
C SER A 332 -24.82 4.61 28.13
N ASN A 333 -25.33 3.39 28.00
CA ASN A 333 -25.07 2.26 28.90
C ASN A 333 -23.64 1.68 28.77
N GLU A 334 -23.10 1.64 27.56
CA GLU A 334 -21.72 1.22 27.27
C GLU A 334 -20.72 2.30 27.70
N PHE A 335 -21.05 3.59 27.49
CA PHE A 335 -20.25 4.71 28.00
C PHE A 335 -20.11 4.63 29.52
N GLU A 336 -21.22 4.41 30.22
CA GLU A 336 -21.21 4.24 31.67
C GLU A 336 -20.42 3.00 32.12
N THR A 337 -20.41 1.94 31.32
CA THR A 337 -19.60 0.73 31.54
C THR A 337 -18.12 0.98 31.29
N TYR A 338 -17.73 1.70 30.23
CA TYR A 338 -16.34 2.11 29.99
C TYR A 338 -15.82 3.06 31.05
N VAL A 339 -16.67 3.99 31.48
CA VAL A 339 -16.40 4.89 32.59
C VAL A 339 -16.27 4.11 33.91
N LYS A 340 -17.09 3.08 34.15
CA LYS A 340 -16.97 2.17 35.30
C LYS A 340 -15.70 1.30 35.22
N LEU A 341 -15.32 0.80 34.05
CA LEU A 341 -14.08 0.03 33.83
C LEU A 341 -12.82 0.89 34.00
N ALA A 342 -12.86 2.14 33.53
CA ALA A 342 -11.83 3.14 33.79
C ALA A 342 -11.73 3.43 35.30
N LYS A 343 -12.86 3.56 36.02
CA LYS A 343 -12.88 3.73 37.48
C LYS A 343 -12.30 2.55 38.26
N VAL A 344 -12.56 1.31 37.85
CA VAL A 344 -12.16 0.10 38.61
C VAL A 344 -10.66 -0.24 38.44
N ARG A 345 -10.04 0.08 37.30
CA ARG A 345 -8.59 -0.17 37.09
C ARG A 345 -7.69 1.03 37.49
N PHE A 346 -8.24 2.22 37.64
CA PHE A 346 -7.53 3.43 38.07
C PHE A 346 -7.98 3.86 39.48
N LYS A 347 -7.46 3.24 40.54
CA LYS A 347 -7.89 3.44 41.96
C LYS A 347 -7.83 4.89 42.50
N TYR A 348 -7.52 5.91 41.68
CA TYR A 348 -7.57 7.34 42.00
C TYR A 348 -8.40 8.19 40.99
N PHE A 349 -9.29 7.57 40.20
CA PHE A 349 -10.19 8.25 39.24
C PHE A 349 -11.54 8.68 39.88
N CYS A 350 -11.51 9.31 41.05
CA CYS A 350 -12.69 9.47 41.92
C CYS A 350 -13.41 10.85 41.88
N VAL A 351 -13.08 11.82 41.03
CA VAL A 351 -13.60 13.18 41.23
C VAL A 351 -14.62 13.70 40.19
N LEU A 352 -14.87 13.02 39.06
CA LEU A 352 -15.69 13.63 37.99
C LEU A 352 -17.06 13.02 37.68
N ILE A 353 -17.60 12.15 38.55
CA ILE A 353 -19.01 11.69 38.41
C ILE A 353 -19.94 12.19 39.51
N SER A 354 -19.40 12.68 40.64
CA SER A 354 -20.24 13.36 41.65
C SER A 354 -20.76 14.72 41.17
N LYS A 355 -20.26 15.28 40.05
CA LYS A 355 -20.74 16.55 39.48
C LYS A 355 -21.73 16.44 38.33
N PHE A 356 -21.91 15.25 37.74
CA PHE A 356 -22.87 15.06 36.64
C PHE A 356 -24.22 14.50 37.09
N TYR A 357 -24.38 14.17 38.36
CA TYR A 357 -25.63 13.66 38.94
C TYR A 357 -26.36 14.65 39.86
N GLU A 358 -25.90 15.91 39.96
CA GLU A 358 -26.55 16.91 40.81
C GLU A 358 -27.16 18.13 40.10
N ASN A 359 -27.06 18.28 38.77
CA ASN A 359 -27.83 19.31 38.05
C ASN A 359 -28.04 18.95 36.58
N GLY A 360 -29.26 18.55 36.22
CA GLY A 360 -29.74 18.45 34.82
C GLY A 360 -30.33 17.09 34.46
#